data_AF-A0A941FID3-F1
#
_entry.id   AF-A0A941FID3-F1
#
_cell.length_a   1.000
_cell.length_b   1.000
_cell.length_c   1.000
_cell.angle_alpha   90.00
_cell.angle_beta   90.00
_cell.angle_gamma   90.00
#
_symmetry.space_group_name_H-M   'P 1'
#
loop_
_entity.id
_entity.type
_entity.pdbx_description
1 polymer ?
#
loop_
_entity_poly.entity_id
_entity_poly.type
_entity_poly.pdbx_seq_one_letter_code
_entity_poly.pdbx_strand_id
1 'polypeptide(L)' 'MPIIQKESIAISLDERGAGVNSVASPIFGLDQEVNFCLCVSGPSTRFTQVLMDSIKMK' A
#
# COMPACT_ATOMS: atom_id res chain seq x y z
N MET A 1 -6.96 11.31 3.81
CA MET A 1 -7.72 10.05 3.88
C MET A 1 -7.50 9.40 5.25
N PRO A 2 -8.49 9.40 6.13
CA PRO A 2 -8.35 8.90 7.51
C PRO A 2 -7.86 7.44 7.60
N ILE A 3 -8.15 6.62 6.58
CA ILE A 3 -7.83 5.20 6.58
C ILE A 3 -6.33 4.91 6.36
N ILE A 4 -5.64 5.73 5.56
CA ILE A 4 -4.18 5.57 5.30
C ILE A 4 -3.38 5.99 6.53
N GLN A 5 -3.84 7.02 7.26
CA GLN A 5 -3.21 7.45 8.51
C GLN A 5 -3.37 6.43 9.63
N LYS A 6 -4.47 5.65 9.62
CA LYS A 6 -4.74 4.63 10.65
C LYS A 6 -4.07 3.29 10.35
N GLU A 7 -4.10 2.85 9.09
CA GLU A 7 -3.57 1.54 8.69
C GLU A 7 -2.14 1.59 8.18
N SER A 8 -1.57 2.79 7.96
CA SER A 8 -0.22 3.00 7.43
C SER A 8 0.09 2.24 6.12
N ILE A 9 -0.96 1.79 5.42
CA ILE A 9 -0.91 1.01 4.19
C ILE A 9 -2.07 1.43 3.27
N ALA A 10 -1.79 1.45 1.97
CA ALA A 10 -2.78 1.53 0.90
C ALA A 10 -2.54 0.40 -0.10
N ILE A 11 -3.63 -0.22 -0.58
CA ILE A 11 -3.58 -1.29 -1.58
C ILE A 11 -4.38 -0.84 -2.80
N SER A 12 -3.78 -1.02 -3.97
CA SER A 12 -4.38 -0.75 -5.28
C SER A 12 -4.35 -2.05 -6.09
N LEU A 13 -5.54 -2.50 -6.52
CA LEU A 13 -5.74 -3.75 -7.26
C LEU A 13 -6.30 -3.43 -8.63
N ASP A 14 -5.59 -3.80 -9.69
CA ASP A 14 -5.96 -3.58 -11.10
C ASP A 14 -6.31 -2.13 -11.49
N GLU A 15 -6.06 -1.16 -10.61
CA GLU A 15 -6.45 0.24 -10.81
C GLU A 15 -5.66 0.92 -11.93
N ARG A 16 -4.36 0.58 -12.05
CA ARG A 16 -3.48 1.11 -13.10
C ARG A 16 -3.49 0.27 -14.38
N GLY A 17 -4.11 -0.90 -14.34
CA GLY A 17 -4.14 -1.86 -15.43
C GLY A 17 -4.42 -3.28 -14.92
N ALA A 18 -5.18 -4.05 -15.70
CA ALA A 18 -5.52 -5.43 -15.36
C ALA A 18 -4.26 -6.28 -15.15
N GLY A 19 -4.22 -7.01 -14.03
CA GLY A 19 -3.09 -7.82 -13.61
C GLY A 19 -1.97 -7.03 -12.93
N VAL A 20 -2.15 -5.74 -12.61
CA VAL A 20 -1.13 -4.91 -11.96
C VAL A 20 -1.62 -4.39 -10.62
N ASN A 21 -0.92 -4.80 -9.56
CA ASN A 21 -1.24 -4.42 -8.19
C ASN A 21 -0.11 -3.59 -7.57
N SER A 22 -0.44 -2.87 -6.49
CA SER A 22 0.57 -2.26 -5.62
C SER A 22 0.14 -2.16 -4.17
N VAL A 23 1.15 -2.11 -3.31
CA VAL A 23 1.03 -1.74 -1.90
C VAL A 23 1.92 -0.52 -1.67
N ALA A 24 1.39 0.47 -0.95
CA ALA A 24 2.10 1.67 -0.58
C ALA A 24 1.98 1.93 0.93
N SER A 25 3.01 2.56 1.50
CA SER A 25 3.02 3.00 2.90
C SER A 25 3.42 4.48 2.95
N PRO A 26 2.75 5.32 3.78
CA PRO A 26 3.08 6.72 3.92
C PRO A 26 4.43 6.89 4.62
N ILE A 27 5.17 7.92 4.24
CA ILE A 27 6.37 8.37 4.94
C ILE A 27 6.02 9.69 5.63
N PHE A 28 6.06 9.69 6.95
CA PHE A 28 5.72 10.85 7.77
C PHE A 28 6.94 11.77 7.93
N GLY A 29 6.71 13.08 7.76
CA GLY A 29 7.67 14.11 8.09
C GLY A 29 7.80 14.32 9.61
N LEU A 30 8.71 15.21 10.01
CA LEU A 30 8.89 15.58 11.43
C LEU A 30 7.65 16.27 12.02
N ASP A 31 6.82 16.87 11.17
CA ASP A 31 5.52 17.48 11.46
C ASP A 31 4.38 16.45 11.57
N GLN A 32 4.66 15.16 11.40
CA GLN A 32 3.67 14.08 11.26
C GLN A 32 2.75 14.21 10.05
N GLU A 33 3.09 15.08 9.10
CA GLU A 33 2.37 15.18 7.84
C GLU A 33 2.88 14.16 6.83
N VAL A 34 1.98 13.65 6.01
CA VAL A 34 2.31 12.67 4.96
C VAL A 34 2.75 13.43 3.71
N ASN A 35 4.06 13.54 3.53
CA ASN A 35 4.65 14.24 2.38
C ASN A 35 5.09 13.28 1.26
N PHE A 36 5.33 12.01 1.59
CA PHE A 36 5.80 11.00 0.63
C PHE A 36 5.17 9.64 0.90
N CYS A 37 5.37 8.69 -0.03
CA CYS A 37 5.05 7.29 0.20
C CYS A 37 6.10 6.39 -0.46
N LEU A 38 6.30 5.20 0.11
CA LEU A 38 7.04 4.12 -0.52
C LEU A 38 6.03 3.15 -1.14
N CYS A 39 6.22 2.79 -2.41
CA CYS A 39 5.30 1.92 -3.15
C CYS A 39 6.05 0.79 -3.84
N VAL A 40 5.50 -0.43 -3.75
CA VAL A 40 5.93 -1.60 -4.52
C VAL A 40 4.79 -2.01 -5.45
N SER A 41 5.11 -2.19 -6.74
CA SER A 41 4.15 -2.60 -7.76
C SER A 41 4.63 -3.83 -8.53
N GLY A 42 3.69 -4.53 -9.16
CA GLY A 42 4.02 -5.69 -9.98
C GLY A 42 2.80 -6.51 -10.41
N PRO A 43 3.04 -7.69 -11.00
CA PRO A 43 1.97 -8.55 -11.47
C PRO A 43 1.13 -9.08 -10.30
N SER A 44 -0.20 -9.13 -10.48
CA SER A 44 -1.17 -9.56 -9.47
C SER A 44 -0.88 -10.95 -8.90
N THR A 45 -0.24 -11.82 -9.68
CA THR A 45 0.21 -13.15 -9.25
C THR A 45 1.20 -13.13 -8.08
N ARG A 46 1.88 -12.00 -7.83
CA ARG A 46 2.77 -11.81 -6.68
C ARG A 46 2.12 -11.10 -5.48
N PHE A 47 0.88 -10.63 -5.62
CA PHE A 47 0.11 -9.96 -4.57
C PHE A 47 -1.01 -10.90 -4.09
N THR A 48 -0.62 -12.07 -3.58
CA THR A 48 -1.59 -13.07 -3.08
C THR A 48 -2.28 -12.56 -1.82
N GLN A 49 -3.50 -13.02 -1.57
CA GLN A 49 -4.24 -12.63 -0.37
C GLN A 49 -3.45 -12.94 0.91
N VAL A 50 -2.81 -14.13 0.98
CA VAL A 50 -1.95 -14.53 2.10
C VAL A 50 -0.81 -13.54 2.34
N LEU A 51 -0.15 -13.07 1.28
CA LEU A 51 0.91 -12.08 1.40
C LEU A 51 0.36 -10.73 1.85
N MET A 52 -0.75 -10.28 1.27
CA MET A 52 -1.37 -9.00 1.64
C MET A 52 -1.86 -8.99 3.08
N ASP A 53 -2.43 -10.09 3.57
CA ASP A 53 -2.89 -10.22 4.95
C ASP A 53 -1.72 -10.15 5.94
N SER A 54 -0.56 -10.73 5.58
CA SER A 54 0.66 -10.64 6.40
C SER A 54 1.22 -9.22 6.52
N ILE A 55 0.92 -8.36 5.55
CA ILE A 55 1.37 -6.96 5.53
C ILE A 55 0.43 -6.09 6.38
N LYS A 56 -0.87 -6.40 6.43
CA LYS A 56 -1.87 -5.67 7.24
C LYS A 56 -1.82 -5.96 8.75
N MET A 57 -1.17 -7.04 9.18
CA MET A 57 -1.10 -7.46 10.58
C MET A 57 0.17 -7.01 11.32
N LYS A 58 0.99 -6.17 10.71
CA LYS A 58 2.14 -5.52 11.35
C LYS A 58 1.84 -4.06 11.63
#